data_AF-A0A6J4FFD9-F1
#
_entry.id   AF-A0A6J4FFD9-F1
#
_cell.length_a   1.000
_cell.length_b   1.000
_cell.length_c   1.000
_cell.angle_alpha   90.00
_cell.angle_beta   90.00
_cell.angle_gamma   90.00
#
_symmetry.space_group_name_H-M   'P 1'
#
loop_
_entity.id
_entity.type
_entity.pdbx_description
1 polymer ?
#
loop_
_entity_poly.entity_id
_entity_poly.type
_entity_poly.pdbx_seq_one_letter_code
_entity_poly.pdbx_strand_id
1 'polypeptide(L)'
;MTLQTNLAAAVAQVTADSTLLHKVVHGPASGTECQVVTEGGVVKTVAKAIADIDTQLQSGLETLDQKVAAAAASAAVAVRSADTAATSEAAIAANAQAASLSETNAAASALSASGSAAAANTSADVAQASRQAAENAAAQAEQSRIATTAAEAVTSQAATDAGASAAAANASAIAAGASETTAQASAEAAGLSEQQAAESSAVAVAAEASASASAAQARASEAAAAGSATAAAQSEAMSTIRAGQAESFAVAAEAAATIVAEATGLDLPTLIVSARRGSDYRTLGIELF
;
A
#
# COMPACT_ATOMS: atom_id res chain seq x y z
N MET A 1 71.09 -97.35 -137.03
CA MET A 1 70.28 -96.17 -137.39
C MET A 1 71.07 -95.32 -138.37
N THR A 2 70.45 -94.81 -139.43
CA THR A 2 71.13 -93.95 -140.42
C THR A 2 70.97 -92.47 -140.03
N LEU A 3 71.84 -91.59 -140.52
CA LEU A 3 71.72 -90.13 -140.31
C LEU A 3 70.36 -89.58 -140.75
N GLN A 4 69.78 -90.16 -141.80
CA GLN A 4 68.44 -89.79 -142.29
C GLN A 4 67.34 -90.14 -141.29
N THR A 5 67.42 -91.30 -140.63
CA THR A 5 66.47 -91.69 -139.57
C THR A 5 66.55 -90.76 -138.36
N ASN A 6 67.76 -90.38 -137.94
CA ASN A 6 67.95 -89.48 -136.80
C ASN A 6 67.48 -88.06 -137.12
N LEU A 7 67.71 -87.57 -138.34
CA LEU A 7 67.22 -86.26 -138.78
C LEU A 7 65.68 -86.22 -138.83
N ALA A 8 65.05 -87.27 -139.36
CA ALA A 8 63.59 -87.35 -139.38
C ALA A 8 62.98 -87.37 -137.97
N ALA A 9 63.58 -88.11 -137.04
CA ALA A 9 63.16 -88.14 -135.63
C ALA A 9 63.33 -86.77 -134.94
N ALA A 10 64.46 -86.09 -135.18
CA ALA A 10 64.69 -84.75 -134.63
C ALA A 10 63.71 -83.70 -135.19
N VAL A 11 63.42 -83.73 -136.49
CA VAL A 11 62.43 -82.83 -137.11
C VAL A 11 61.02 -83.12 -136.58
N ALA A 12 60.66 -84.39 -136.39
CA ALA A 12 59.38 -84.77 -135.80
C ALA A 12 59.26 -84.25 -134.35
N GLN A 13 60.33 -84.38 -133.56
CA GLN A 13 60.38 -83.86 -132.18
C GLN A 13 60.26 -82.33 -132.15
N VAL A 14 61.07 -81.62 -132.93
CA VAL A 14 61.03 -80.14 -133.00
C VAL A 14 59.66 -79.64 -133.48
N THR A 15 59.03 -80.35 -134.43
CA THR A 15 57.68 -79.99 -134.91
C THR A 15 56.63 -80.22 -133.83
N ALA A 16 56.73 -81.32 -133.07
CA ALA A 16 55.86 -81.61 -131.94
C ALA A 16 56.03 -80.54 -130.83
N ASP A 17 57.27 -80.26 -130.43
CA ASP A 17 57.61 -79.28 -129.40
C ASP A 17 57.22 -77.85 -129.81
N SER A 18 57.44 -77.46 -131.08
CA SER A 18 57.02 -76.17 -131.61
C SER A 18 55.49 -76.04 -131.64
N THR A 19 54.77 -77.13 -131.89
CA THR A 19 53.31 -77.16 -131.84
C THR A 19 52.81 -77.01 -130.40
N LEU A 20 53.45 -77.67 -129.43
CA LEU A 20 53.16 -77.50 -128.00
C LEU A 20 53.44 -76.07 -127.54
N LEU A 21 54.59 -75.49 -127.92
CA LEU A 21 54.94 -74.10 -127.61
C LEU A 21 53.93 -73.12 -128.21
N HIS A 22 53.54 -73.31 -129.47
CA HIS A 22 52.52 -72.47 -130.11
C HIS A 22 51.18 -72.54 -129.37
N LYS A 23 50.76 -73.73 -128.93
CA LYS A 23 49.55 -73.89 -128.11
C LYS A 23 49.68 -73.21 -126.75
N VAL A 24 50.84 -73.27 -126.10
CA VAL A 24 51.05 -72.59 -124.80
C VAL A 24 51.03 -71.07 -124.97
N VAL A 25 51.66 -70.52 -126.01
CA VAL A 25 51.78 -69.07 -126.22
C VAL A 25 50.50 -68.45 -126.80
N HIS A 26 49.86 -69.11 -127.76
CA HIS A 26 48.71 -68.57 -128.52
C HIS A 26 47.39 -69.31 -128.26
N GLY A 27 47.36 -70.27 -127.34
CA GLY A 27 46.13 -70.94 -126.96
C GLY A 27 45.15 -70.01 -126.23
N PRO A 28 43.85 -70.41 -126.16
CA PRO A 28 42.79 -69.56 -125.63
C PRO A 28 42.91 -69.35 -124.10
N ALA A 29 42.24 -68.31 -123.60
CA ALA A 29 42.16 -67.98 -122.17
C ALA A 29 41.12 -68.82 -121.39
N SER A 30 40.25 -69.55 -122.07
CA SER A 30 39.16 -70.34 -121.48
C SER A 30 38.86 -71.60 -122.30
N GLY A 31 38.02 -72.49 -121.77
CA GLY A 31 37.68 -73.77 -122.40
C GLY A 31 38.71 -74.88 -122.12
N THR A 32 38.57 -76.02 -122.79
CA THR A 32 39.44 -77.19 -122.57
C THR A 32 40.84 -77.02 -123.16
N GLU A 33 41.00 -76.16 -124.17
CA GLU A 33 42.28 -75.89 -124.85
C GLU A 33 43.15 -74.84 -124.14
N CYS A 34 42.69 -74.27 -123.02
CA CYS A 34 43.47 -73.35 -122.19
C CYS A 34 44.56 -74.06 -121.35
N GLN A 35 44.64 -75.38 -121.49
CA GLN A 35 45.56 -76.28 -120.82
C GLN A 35 46.21 -77.17 -121.89
N VAL A 36 47.55 -77.17 -121.93
CA VAL A 36 48.34 -77.95 -122.87
C VAL A 36 48.99 -79.09 -122.11
N VAL A 37 48.71 -80.33 -122.52
CA VAL A 37 49.35 -81.52 -121.97
C VAL A 37 50.76 -81.60 -122.55
N THR A 38 51.75 -81.53 -121.68
CA THR A 38 53.17 -81.73 -122.02
C THR A 38 53.67 -83.01 -121.36
N GLU A 39 54.87 -83.46 -121.71
CA GLU A 39 55.51 -84.62 -121.06
C GLU A 39 55.68 -84.42 -119.55
N GLY A 40 55.85 -83.17 -119.10
CA GLY A 40 55.96 -82.78 -117.69
C GLY A 40 54.61 -82.55 -116.99
N GLY A 41 53.48 -82.82 -117.66
CA GLY A 41 52.14 -82.58 -117.16
C GLY A 41 51.43 -81.40 -117.83
N VAL A 42 50.31 -80.98 -117.24
CA VAL A 42 49.45 -79.95 -117.82
C VAL A 42 49.97 -78.55 -117.50
N VAL A 43 50.20 -77.74 -118.53
CA VAL A 43 50.63 -76.33 -118.40
C VAL A 43 49.51 -75.42 -118.91
N LYS A 44 49.31 -74.29 -118.23
CA LYS A 44 48.36 -73.25 -118.68
C LYS A 44 48.88 -72.54 -119.92
N THR A 45 48.00 -72.13 -120.81
CA THR A 45 48.35 -71.14 -121.83
C THR A 45 48.70 -69.80 -121.16
N VAL A 46 49.49 -68.97 -121.83
CA VAL A 46 49.81 -67.62 -121.34
C VAL A 46 48.52 -66.80 -121.13
N ALA A 47 47.58 -66.91 -122.06
CA ALA A 47 46.28 -66.23 -121.97
C ALA A 47 45.47 -66.68 -120.74
N LYS A 48 45.49 -67.99 -120.39
CA LYS A 48 44.84 -68.50 -119.18
C LYS A 48 45.49 -68.00 -117.90
N ALA A 49 46.83 -67.94 -117.86
CA ALA A 49 47.54 -67.44 -116.69
C ALA A 49 47.24 -65.96 -116.43
N ILE A 50 47.19 -65.12 -117.48
CA ILE A 50 46.80 -63.71 -117.38
C ILE A 50 45.36 -63.59 -116.91
N ALA A 51 44.42 -64.34 -117.51
CA ALA A 51 43.02 -64.30 -117.11
C ALA A 51 42.80 -64.70 -115.64
N ASP A 52 43.56 -65.67 -115.13
CA ASP A 52 43.52 -66.06 -113.71
C ASP A 52 44.05 -64.94 -112.80
N ILE A 53 45.15 -64.29 -113.19
CA ILE A 53 45.71 -63.15 -112.45
C ILE A 53 44.73 -61.98 -112.43
N ASP A 54 44.11 -61.65 -113.57
CA ASP A 54 43.12 -60.57 -113.66
C ASP A 54 41.91 -60.86 -112.76
N THR A 55 41.42 -62.10 -112.76
CA THR A 55 40.32 -62.53 -111.88
C THR A 55 40.73 -62.36 -110.40
N GLN A 56 41.94 -62.78 -110.03
CA GLN A 56 42.45 -62.65 -108.67
C GLN A 56 42.61 -61.19 -108.24
N LEU A 57 43.10 -60.32 -109.14
CA LEU A 57 43.22 -58.89 -108.88
C LEU A 57 41.86 -58.23 -108.70
N GLN A 58 40.87 -58.58 -109.54
CA GLN A 58 39.50 -58.07 -109.41
C GLN A 58 38.89 -58.47 -108.05
N SER A 59 38.96 -59.75 -107.68
CA SER A 59 38.49 -60.21 -106.37
C SER A 59 39.25 -59.55 -105.20
N GLY A 60 40.55 -59.30 -105.36
CA GLY A 60 41.38 -58.59 -104.40
C GLY A 60 40.96 -57.13 -104.21
N LEU A 61 40.64 -56.43 -105.31
CA LEU A 61 40.14 -55.05 -105.30
C LEU A 61 38.76 -54.96 -104.65
N GLU A 62 37.83 -55.86 -105.00
CA GLU A 62 36.51 -55.91 -104.35
C GLU A 62 36.63 -56.14 -102.84
N THR A 63 37.54 -57.03 -102.42
CA THR A 63 37.83 -57.26 -101.00
C THR A 63 38.41 -56.02 -100.32
N LEU A 64 39.29 -55.29 -101.00
CA LEU A 64 39.88 -54.06 -100.48
C LEU A 64 38.82 -52.97 -100.34
N ASP A 65 37.94 -52.79 -101.31
CA ASP A 65 36.84 -51.83 -101.26
C ASP A 65 35.92 -52.11 -100.07
N GLN A 66 35.58 -53.38 -99.83
CA GLN A 66 34.80 -53.78 -98.66
C GLN A 66 35.51 -53.43 -97.34
N LYS A 67 36.83 -53.67 -97.25
CA LYS A 67 37.62 -53.32 -96.06
C LYS A 67 37.70 -51.82 -95.83
N VAL A 68 37.86 -51.03 -96.90
CA VAL A 68 37.87 -49.56 -96.81
C VAL A 68 36.51 -49.04 -96.35
N ALA A 69 35.41 -49.57 -96.91
CA ALA A 69 34.07 -49.22 -96.47
C ALA A 69 33.83 -49.58 -94.99
N ALA A 70 34.26 -50.77 -94.55
CA ALA A 70 34.17 -51.19 -93.16
C ALA A 70 34.99 -50.31 -92.21
N ALA A 71 36.22 -49.94 -92.61
CA ALA A 71 37.08 -49.04 -91.84
C ALA A 71 36.48 -47.63 -91.72
N ALA A 72 35.91 -47.09 -92.81
CA ALA A 72 35.22 -45.80 -92.80
C ALA A 72 33.99 -45.83 -91.88
N ALA A 73 33.20 -46.91 -91.93
CA ALA A 73 32.07 -47.09 -91.03
C ALA A 73 32.51 -47.17 -89.56
N SER A 74 33.60 -47.91 -89.27
CA SER A 74 34.17 -48.03 -87.92
C SER A 74 34.68 -46.68 -87.40
N ALA A 75 35.37 -45.89 -88.23
CA ALA A 75 35.82 -44.54 -87.88
C ALA A 75 34.63 -43.62 -87.57
N ALA A 76 33.56 -43.66 -88.38
CA ALA A 76 32.35 -42.88 -88.14
C ALA A 76 31.62 -43.27 -86.85
N VAL A 77 31.68 -44.54 -86.44
CA VAL A 77 31.16 -44.99 -85.13
C VAL A 77 32.04 -44.47 -84.00
N ALA A 78 33.37 -44.57 -84.12
CA ALA A 78 34.30 -44.09 -83.10
C ALA A 78 34.13 -42.58 -82.82
N VAL A 79 33.96 -41.76 -83.87
CA VAL A 79 33.69 -40.32 -83.73
C VAL A 79 32.37 -40.09 -82.98
N ARG A 80 31.28 -40.77 -83.37
CA ARG A 80 29.99 -40.66 -82.68
C ARG A 80 30.06 -41.08 -81.20
N SER A 81 30.84 -42.13 -80.90
CA SER A 81 31.08 -42.55 -79.52
C SER A 81 31.86 -41.51 -78.72
N ALA A 82 32.86 -40.86 -79.32
CA ALA A 82 33.60 -39.78 -78.69
C ALA A 82 32.71 -38.55 -78.41
N ASP A 83 31.86 -38.16 -79.36
CA ASP A 83 30.91 -37.05 -79.17
C ASP A 83 29.89 -37.35 -78.06
N THR A 84 29.41 -38.59 -77.99
CA THR A 84 28.49 -39.06 -76.94
C THR A 84 29.16 -39.04 -75.56
N ALA A 85 30.43 -39.46 -75.49
CA ALA A 85 31.21 -39.41 -74.25
C ALA A 85 31.43 -37.97 -73.78
N ALA A 86 31.83 -37.06 -74.69
CA ALA A 86 32.01 -35.64 -74.38
C ALA A 86 30.70 -34.98 -73.88
N THR A 87 29.57 -35.31 -74.50
CA THR A 87 28.25 -34.82 -74.06
C THR A 87 27.89 -35.35 -72.67
N SER A 88 28.23 -36.61 -72.38
CA SER A 88 27.99 -37.23 -71.08
C SER A 88 28.87 -36.63 -69.99
N GLU A 89 30.14 -36.34 -70.26
CA GLU A 89 31.04 -35.64 -69.33
C GLU A 89 30.52 -34.23 -69.00
N ALA A 90 30.06 -33.49 -70.01
CA ALA A 90 29.43 -32.18 -69.80
C ALA A 90 28.18 -32.27 -68.91
N ALA A 91 27.33 -33.28 -69.13
CA ALA A 91 26.15 -33.51 -68.31
C ALA A 91 26.51 -33.88 -66.85
N ILE A 92 27.53 -34.71 -66.64
CA ILE A 92 28.03 -35.05 -65.31
C ILE A 92 28.55 -33.80 -64.58
N ALA A 93 29.33 -32.96 -65.27
CA ALA A 93 29.83 -31.71 -64.69
C ALA A 93 28.69 -30.75 -64.30
N ALA A 94 27.68 -30.60 -65.17
CA ALA A 94 26.50 -29.79 -64.87
C ALA A 94 25.73 -30.33 -63.66
N ASN A 95 25.55 -31.65 -63.55
CA ASN A 95 24.90 -32.29 -62.42
C ASN A 95 25.69 -32.10 -61.11
N ALA A 96 27.02 -32.19 -61.15
CA ALA A 96 27.87 -31.94 -59.98
C ALA A 96 27.78 -30.48 -59.51
N GLN A 97 27.72 -29.53 -60.45
CA GLN A 97 27.50 -28.12 -60.12
C GLN A 97 26.11 -27.88 -59.50
N ALA A 98 25.06 -28.48 -60.07
CA ALA A 98 23.71 -28.39 -59.54
C ALA A 98 23.61 -28.97 -58.11
N ALA A 99 24.28 -30.10 -57.85
CA ALA A 99 24.36 -30.69 -56.52
C ALA A 99 25.05 -29.75 -55.51
N SER A 100 26.19 -29.17 -55.90
CA SER A 100 26.93 -28.21 -55.05
C SER A 100 26.11 -26.95 -54.73
N LEU A 101 25.35 -26.44 -55.70
CA LEU A 101 24.43 -25.32 -55.49
C LEU A 101 23.27 -25.71 -54.56
N SER A 102 22.73 -26.92 -54.70
CA SER A 102 21.68 -27.45 -53.83
C SER A 102 22.15 -27.55 -52.38
N GLU A 103 23.36 -28.06 -52.13
CA GLU A 103 23.97 -28.12 -50.80
C GLU A 103 24.15 -26.73 -50.19
N THR A 104 24.63 -25.77 -50.99
CA THR A 104 24.78 -24.37 -50.56
C THR A 104 23.43 -23.76 -50.16
N ASN A 105 22.39 -23.98 -50.96
CA ASN A 105 21.04 -23.49 -50.67
C ASN A 105 20.44 -24.15 -49.42
N ALA A 106 20.68 -25.44 -49.21
CA ALA A 106 20.27 -26.15 -48.00
C ALA A 106 20.97 -25.60 -46.76
N ALA A 107 22.28 -25.33 -46.83
CA ALA A 107 23.03 -24.71 -45.75
C ALA A 107 22.53 -23.28 -45.44
N ALA A 108 22.26 -22.47 -46.46
CA ALA A 108 21.69 -21.13 -46.29
C ALA A 108 20.29 -21.17 -45.65
N SER A 109 19.47 -22.15 -46.02
CA SER A 109 18.15 -22.36 -45.43
C SER A 109 18.24 -22.77 -43.96
N ALA A 110 19.18 -23.64 -43.60
CA ALA A 110 19.43 -24.05 -42.21
C ALA A 110 19.92 -22.87 -41.34
N LEU A 111 20.82 -22.04 -41.88
CA LEU A 111 21.28 -20.82 -41.19
C LEU A 111 20.13 -19.83 -40.97
N SER A 112 19.27 -19.63 -41.98
CA SER A 112 18.10 -18.76 -41.87
C SER A 112 17.13 -19.27 -40.79
N ALA A 113 16.86 -20.57 -40.75
CA ALA A 113 16.03 -21.19 -39.72
C ALA A 113 16.62 -21.04 -38.31
N SER A 114 17.93 -21.21 -38.16
CA SER A 114 18.64 -20.98 -36.89
C SER A 114 18.54 -19.52 -36.43
N GLY A 115 18.70 -18.57 -37.35
CA GLY A 115 18.52 -17.14 -37.07
C GLY A 115 17.09 -16.80 -36.64
N SER A 116 16.08 -17.37 -37.32
CA SER A 116 14.67 -17.21 -36.92
C SER A 116 14.38 -17.78 -35.53
N ALA A 117 14.97 -18.93 -35.18
CA ALA A 117 14.83 -19.51 -33.84
C ALA A 117 15.47 -18.63 -32.76
N ALA A 118 16.65 -18.06 -33.01
CA ALA A 118 17.31 -17.14 -32.09
C ALA A 118 16.49 -15.85 -31.88
N ALA A 119 15.91 -15.30 -32.95
CA ALA A 119 15.03 -14.13 -32.86
C ALA A 119 13.74 -14.44 -32.06
N ALA A 120 13.17 -15.63 -32.25
CA ALA A 120 12.00 -16.08 -31.48
C ALA A 120 12.32 -16.23 -29.99
N ASN A 121 13.46 -16.82 -29.63
CA ASN A 121 13.91 -16.92 -28.24
C ASN A 121 14.11 -15.55 -27.60
N THR A 122 14.79 -14.63 -28.30
CA THR A 122 14.98 -13.25 -27.84
C THR A 122 13.63 -12.55 -27.60
N SER A 123 12.66 -12.77 -28.49
CA SER A 123 11.30 -12.22 -28.33
C SER A 123 10.57 -12.81 -27.12
N ALA A 124 10.77 -14.10 -26.83
CA ALA A 124 10.21 -14.74 -25.65
C ALA A 124 10.81 -14.18 -24.34
N ASP A 125 12.13 -13.95 -24.31
CA ASP A 125 12.82 -13.35 -23.16
C ASP A 125 12.32 -11.91 -22.91
N VAL A 126 12.16 -11.11 -23.96
CA VAL A 126 11.59 -9.75 -23.88
C VAL A 126 10.15 -9.79 -23.35
N ALA A 127 9.34 -10.75 -23.78
CA ALA A 127 7.98 -10.93 -23.28
C ALA A 127 7.95 -11.34 -21.80
N GLN A 128 8.88 -12.18 -21.35
CA GLN A 128 9.03 -12.54 -19.93
C GLN A 128 9.45 -11.33 -19.09
N ALA A 129 10.45 -10.56 -19.53
CA ALA A 129 10.88 -9.34 -18.85
C ALA A 129 9.74 -8.32 -18.75
N SER A 130 8.95 -8.16 -19.81
CA SER A 130 7.78 -7.28 -19.83
C SER A 130 6.71 -7.73 -18.83
N ARG A 131 6.49 -9.04 -18.70
CA ARG A 131 5.55 -9.61 -17.72
C ARG A 131 6.01 -9.34 -16.29
N GLN A 132 7.29 -9.58 -15.99
CA GLN A 132 7.86 -9.29 -14.67
C GLN A 132 7.77 -7.81 -14.31
N ALA A 133 8.01 -6.91 -15.27
CA ALA A 133 7.86 -5.48 -15.06
C ALA A 133 6.41 -5.09 -14.73
N ALA A 134 5.43 -5.69 -15.40
CA ALA A 134 4.01 -5.48 -15.10
C ALA A 134 3.61 -6.01 -13.72
N GLU A 135 4.10 -7.18 -13.32
CA GLU A 135 3.88 -7.76 -11.98
C GLU A 135 4.47 -6.87 -10.88
N ASN A 136 5.70 -6.36 -11.08
CA ASN A 136 6.33 -5.44 -10.15
C ASN A 136 5.56 -4.12 -10.02
N ALA A 137 5.04 -3.58 -11.13
CA ALA A 137 4.21 -2.38 -11.11
C ALA A 137 2.89 -2.61 -10.37
N ALA A 138 2.25 -3.77 -10.55
CA ALA A 138 1.05 -4.15 -9.82
C ALA A 138 1.31 -4.27 -8.30
N ALA A 139 2.43 -4.88 -7.91
CA ALA A 139 2.82 -4.99 -6.49
C ALA A 139 3.06 -3.61 -5.85
N GLN A 140 3.72 -2.69 -6.56
CA GLN A 140 3.93 -1.31 -6.09
C GLN A 140 2.61 -0.54 -5.96
N ALA A 141 1.67 -0.74 -6.90
CA ALA A 141 0.35 -0.13 -6.82
C ALA A 141 -0.43 -0.63 -5.59
N GLU A 142 -0.36 -1.92 -5.29
CA GLU A 142 -1.01 -2.50 -4.11
C GLU A 142 -0.37 -2.00 -2.80
N GLN A 143 0.96 -1.93 -2.74
CA GLN A 143 1.66 -1.33 -1.59
C GLN A 143 1.25 0.13 -1.36
N SER A 144 1.07 0.89 -2.44
CA SER A 144 0.60 2.28 -2.36
C SER A 144 -0.83 2.38 -1.83
N ARG A 145 -1.73 1.46 -2.23
CA ARG A 145 -3.10 1.39 -1.68
C ARG A 145 -3.10 1.08 -0.19
N ILE A 146 -2.32 0.10 0.25
CA ILE A 146 -2.19 -0.24 1.67
C ILE A 146 -1.68 0.96 2.49
N ALA A 147 -0.68 1.68 1.97
CA ALA A 147 -0.16 2.89 2.61
C ALA A 147 -1.24 3.99 2.73
N THR A 148 -2.05 4.19 1.70
CA THR A 148 -3.19 5.14 1.73
C THR A 148 -4.21 4.73 2.79
N THR A 149 -4.63 3.47 2.83
CA THR A 149 -5.58 2.98 3.85
C THR A 149 -5.02 3.11 5.27
N ALA A 150 -3.72 2.86 5.46
CA ALA A 150 -3.07 3.09 6.75
C ALA A 150 -3.08 4.57 7.16
N ALA A 151 -2.84 5.48 6.21
CA ALA A 151 -2.90 6.92 6.45
C ALA A 151 -4.32 7.40 6.80
N GLU A 152 -5.35 6.86 6.14
CA GLU A 152 -6.76 7.11 6.46
C GLU A 152 -7.11 6.64 7.89
N ALA A 153 -6.60 5.47 8.29
CA ALA A 153 -6.78 4.95 9.65
C ALA A 153 -6.11 5.84 10.70
N VAL A 154 -4.86 6.28 10.46
CA VAL A 154 -4.15 7.22 11.35
C VAL A 154 -4.90 8.55 11.47
N THR A 155 -5.42 9.07 10.36
CA THR A 155 -6.22 10.31 10.36
C THR A 155 -7.50 10.15 11.18
N SER A 156 -8.18 9.01 11.06
CA SER A 156 -9.38 8.69 11.83
C SER A 156 -9.09 8.54 13.32
N GLN A 157 -7.97 7.92 13.68
CA GLN A 157 -7.52 7.81 15.07
C GLN A 157 -7.21 9.19 15.67
N ALA A 158 -6.49 10.04 14.94
CA ALA A 158 -6.18 11.40 15.38
C ALA A 158 -7.45 12.24 15.62
N ALA A 159 -8.48 12.08 14.78
CA ALA A 159 -9.78 12.73 14.99
C ALA A 159 -10.47 12.23 16.28
N THR A 160 -10.38 10.93 16.57
CA THR A 160 -10.92 10.33 17.79
C THR A 160 -10.19 10.84 19.04
N ASP A 161 -8.86 10.88 19.00
CA ASP A 161 -8.01 11.38 20.10
C ASP A 161 -8.26 12.87 20.38
N ALA A 162 -8.47 13.67 19.32
CA ALA A 162 -8.85 15.07 19.44
C ALA A 162 -10.23 15.22 20.12
N GLY A 163 -11.21 14.39 19.74
CA GLY A 163 -12.53 14.35 20.38
C GLY A 163 -12.45 13.98 21.87
N ALA A 164 -11.64 12.97 22.22
CA ALA A 164 -11.41 12.58 23.61
C ALA A 164 -10.73 13.71 24.41
N SER A 165 -9.75 14.38 23.82
CA SER A 165 -9.07 15.53 24.44
C SER A 165 -10.03 16.70 24.70
N ALA A 166 -10.91 17.00 23.75
CA ALA A 166 -11.94 18.02 23.92
C ALA A 166 -12.93 17.67 25.04
N ALA A 167 -13.36 16.40 25.13
CA ALA A 167 -14.23 15.92 26.20
C ALA A 167 -13.55 16.02 27.58
N ALA A 168 -12.26 15.67 27.68
CA ALA A 168 -11.48 15.79 28.91
C ALA A 168 -11.32 17.27 29.36
N ALA A 169 -11.08 18.18 28.40
CA ALA A 169 -11.03 19.61 28.68
C ALA A 169 -12.38 20.15 29.20
N ASN A 170 -13.49 19.73 28.59
CA ASN A 170 -14.83 20.11 29.05
C ASN A 170 -15.14 19.57 30.45
N ALA A 171 -14.79 18.32 30.74
CA ALA A 171 -14.93 17.76 32.09
C ALA A 171 -14.12 18.53 33.14
N SER A 172 -12.89 18.95 32.78
CA SER A 172 -12.05 19.77 33.65
C SER A 172 -12.65 21.16 33.90
N ALA A 173 -13.25 21.78 32.87
CA ALA A 173 -13.95 23.06 33.02
C ALA A 173 -15.17 22.96 33.95
N ILE A 174 -15.96 21.88 33.82
CA ILE A 174 -17.09 21.59 34.73
C ILE A 174 -16.58 21.42 36.18
N ALA A 175 -15.51 20.65 36.38
CA ALA A 175 -14.93 20.45 37.71
C ALA A 175 -14.40 21.76 38.32
N ALA A 176 -13.79 22.64 37.51
CA ALA A 176 -13.35 23.96 37.95
C ALA A 176 -14.54 24.85 38.37
N GLY A 177 -15.61 24.89 37.56
CA GLY A 177 -16.82 25.65 37.91
C GLY A 177 -17.53 25.13 39.17
N ALA A 178 -17.55 23.81 39.37
CA ALA A 178 -18.05 23.20 40.61
C ALA A 178 -17.18 23.58 41.83
N SER A 179 -15.85 23.64 41.65
CA SER A 179 -14.92 24.08 42.69
C SER A 179 -15.11 25.56 43.02
N GLU A 180 -15.31 26.42 42.02
CA GLU A 180 -15.64 27.84 42.21
C GLU A 180 -16.95 28.02 42.97
N THR A 181 -18.01 27.28 42.59
CA THR A 181 -19.30 27.28 43.28
C THR A 181 -19.15 26.85 44.74
N THR A 182 -18.35 25.81 45.00
CA THR A 182 -18.06 25.34 46.36
C THR A 182 -17.29 26.37 47.18
N ALA A 183 -16.34 27.06 46.56
CA ALA A 183 -15.59 28.15 47.19
C ALA A 183 -16.49 29.36 47.52
N GLN A 184 -17.39 29.74 46.60
CA GLN A 184 -18.40 30.78 46.84
C GLN A 184 -19.33 30.41 48.00
N ALA A 185 -19.89 29.19 47.99
CA ALA A 185 -20.73 28.70 49.10
C ALA A 185 -19.97 28.70 50.43
N SER A 186 -18.68 28.36 50.43
CA SER A 186 -17.83 28.41 51.64
C SER A 186 -17.60 29.84 52.12
N ALA A 187 -17.40 30.80 51.20
CA ALA A 187 -17.27 32.22 51.53
C ALA A 187 -18.57 32.81 52.08
N GLU A 188 -19.73 32.46 51.50
CA GLU A 188 -21.04 32.83 52.01
C GLU A 188 -21.29 32.25 53.42
N ALA A 189 -20.95 30.96 53.62
CA ALA A 189 -21.05 30.33 54.94
C ALA A 189 -20.14 31.01 55.98
N ALA A 190 -18.93 31.40 55.60
CA ALA A 190 -18.04 32.18 56.46
C ALA A 190 -18.63 33.56 56.80
N GLY A 191 -19.20 34.27 55.82
CA GLY A 191 -19.88 35.55 56.04
C GLY A 191 -21.10 35.43 56.97
N LEU A 192 -21.91 34.38 56.81
CA LEU A 192 -23.01 34.08 57.73
C LEU A 192 -22.49 33.77 59.14
N SER A 193 -21.37 33.04 59.25
CA SER A 193 -20.73 32.77 60.55
C SER A 193 -20.21 34.04 61.21
N GLU A 194 -19.62 34.97 60.45
CA GLU A 194 -19.21 36.29 60.95
C GLU A 194 -20.41 37.12 61.41
N GLN A 195 -21.50 37.12 60.64
CA GLN A 195 -22.75 37.79 61.03
C GLN A 195 -23.32 37.21 62.33
N GLN A 196 -23.39 35.88 62.46
CA GLN A 196 -23.85 35.22 63.68
C GLN A 196 -22.97 35.54 64.90
N ALA A 197 -21.65 35.63 64.71
CA ALA A 197 -20.73 36.04 65.78
C ALA A 197 -20.97 37.51 66.20
N ALA A 198 -21.21 38.40 65.24
CA ALA A 198 -21.56 39.80 65.50
C ALA A 198 -22.91 39.93 66.22
N GLU A 199 -23.94 39.18 65.79
CA GLU A 199 -25.24 39.12 66.46
C GLU A 199 -25.11 38.56 67.88
N SER A 200 -24.35 37.48 68.07
CA SER A 200 -24.06 36.92 69.40
C SER A 200 -23.35 37.93 70.30
N SER A 201 -22.38 38.68 69.76
CA SER A 201 -21.72 39.77 70.48
C SER A 201 -22.69 40.90 70.83
N ALA A 202 -23.57 41.31 69.90
CA ALA A 202 -24.59 42.33 70.15
C ALA A 202 -25.60 41.88 71.21
N VAL A 203 -26.03 40.61 71.19
CA VAL A 203 -26.88 40.01 72.24
C VAL A 203 -26.15 39.99 73.58
N ALA A 204 -24.86 39.66 73.62
CA ALA A 204 -24.07 39.72 74.85
C ALA A 204 -23.98 41.15 75.41
N VAL A 205 -23.75 42.15 74.57
CA VAL A 205 -23.77 43.57 74.96
C VAL A 205 -25.16 43.99 75.46
N ALA A 206 -26.24 43.57 74.79
CA ALA A 206 -27.60 43.85 75.23
C ALA A 206 -27.93 43.16 76.57
N ALA A 207 -27.40 41.95 76.80
CA ALA A 207 -27.51 41.25 78.07
C ALA A 207 -26.72 41.96 79.19
N GLU A 208 -25.50 42.43 78.92
CA GLU A 208 -24.72 43.26 79.85
C GLU A 208 -25.43 44.59 80.16
N ALA A 209 -26.02 45.24 79.16
CA ALA A 209 -26.81 46.45 79.34
C ALA A 209 -28.07 46.16 80.18
N SER A 210 -28.76 45.05 79.95
CA SER A 210 -29.92 44.61 80.74
C SER A 210 -29.55 44.26 82.18
N ALA A 211 -28.40 43.62 82.39
CA ALA A 211 -27.85 43.35 83.72
C ALA A 211 -27.47 44.65 84.44
N SER A 212 -26.87 45.61 83.72
CA SER A 212 -26.56 46.94 84.24
C SER A 212 -27.80 47.75 84.60
N ALA A 213 -28.85 47.69 83.76
CA ALA A 213 -30.15 48.29 84.04
C ALA A 213 -30.83 47.64 85.24
N SER A 214 -30.79 46.31 85.34
CA SER A 214 -31.31 45.57 86.51
C SER A 214 -30.55 45.95 87.79
N ALA A 215 -29.22 46.09 87.72
CA ALA A 215 -28.40 46.56 88.84
C ALA A 215 -28.72 48.02 89.22
N ALA A 216 -28.95 48.90 88.24
CA ALA A 216 -29.39 50.27 88.49
C ALA A 216 -30.79 50.32 89.13
N GLN A 217 -31.72 49.46 88.68
CA GLN A 217 -33.06 49.33 89.25
C GLN A 217 -33.03 48.75 90.68
N ALA A 218 -32.12 47.82 90.96
CA ALA A 218 -31.84 47.34 92.31
C ALA A 218 -31.32 48.47 93.21
N ARG A 219 -30.36 49.28 92.75
CA ARG A 219 -29.89 50.48 93.49
C ARG A 219 -30.96 51.53 93.68
N ALA A 220 -31.83 51.74 92.69
CA ALA A 220 -32.98 52.63 92.83
C ALA A 220 -33.97 52.10 93.87
N SER A 221 -34.15 50.78 93.94
CA SER A 221 -34.98 50.12 94.95
C SER A 221 -34.33 50.19 96.34
N GLU A 222 -33.00 50.03 96.45
CA GLU A 222 -32.24 50.28 97.69
C GLU A 222 -32.33 51.75 98.12
N ALA A 223 -32.20 52.69 97.20
CA ALA A 223 -32.33 54.12 97.49
C ALA A 223 -33.76 54.49 97.90
N ALA A 224 -34.78 53.87 97.29
CA ALA A 224 -36.16 54.00 97.71
C ALA A 224 -36.40 53.38 99.10
N ALA A 225 -35.81 52.22 99.40
CA ALA A 225 -35.87 51.60 100.71
C ALA A 225 -35.15 52.45 101.78
N ALA A 226 -33.99 53.03 101.45
CA ALA A 226 -33.28 53.99 102.30
C ALA A 226 -34.08 55.29 102.48
N GLY A 227 -34.74 55.78 101.43
CA GLY A 227 -35.67 56.89 101.47
C GLY A 227 -36.86 56.61 102.40
N SER A 228 -37.44 55.42 102.32
CA SER A 228 -38.49 54.97 103.26
C SER A 228 -37.97 54.81 104.69
N ALA A 229 -36.75 54.32 104.90
CA ALA A 229 -36.12 54.24 106.22
C ALA A 229 -35.86 55.64 106.80
N THR A 230 -35.45 56.60 105.97
CA THR A 230 -35.24 58.00 106.37
C THR A 230 -36.56 58.70 106.68
N ALA A 231 -37.61 58.43 105.89
CA ALA A 231 -38.97 58.90 106.16
C ALA A 231 -39.55 58.30 107.46
N ALA A 232 -39.23 57.03 107.76
CA ALA A 232 -39.58 56.40 109.03
C ALA A 232 -38.84 57.06 110.21
N ALA A 233 -37.53 57.33 110.07
CA ALA A 233 -36.75 58.02 111.10
C ALA A 233 -37.22 59.47 111.33
N GLN A 234 -37.61 60.19 110.27
CA GLN A 234 -38.22 61.52 110.41
C GLN A 234 -39.60 61.46 111.08
N SER A 235 -40.38 60.40 110.82
CA SER A 235 -41.65 60.16 111.50
C SER A 235 -41.46 59.91 113.01
N GLU A 236 -40.44 59.13 113.38
CA GLU A 236 -40.06 58.91 114.80
C GLU A 236 -39.55 60.20 115.47
N ALA A 237 -38.76 61.01 114.76
CA ALA A 237 -38.31 62.32 115.26
C ALA A 237 -39.47 63.32 115.43
N MET A 238 -40.45 63.31 114.53
CA MET A 238 -41.62 64.19 114.63
C MET A 238 -42.59 63.74 115.74
N SER A 239 -42.68 62.42 116.00
CA SER A 239 -43.44 61.83 117.10
C SER A 239 -42.88 62.27 118.47
N THR A 240 -41.56 62.24 118.65
CA THR A 240 -40.92 62.62 119.91
C THR A 240 -41.05 64.12 120.21
N ILE A 241 -41.03 64.98 119.20
CA ILE A 241 -41.27 66.43 119.35
C ILE A 241 -42.73 66.73 119.74
N ARG A 242 -43.71 66.01 119.15
CA ARG A 242 -45.13 66.17 119.52
C ARG A 242 -45.45 65.65 120.92
N ALA A 243 -44.77 64.61 121.39
CA ALA A 243 -44.92 64.12 122.76
C ALA A 243 -44.38 65.14 123.78
N GLY A 244 -43.23 65.77 123.51
CA GLY A 244 -42.66 66.81 124.39
C GLY A 244 -43.48 68.10 124.45
N GLN A 245 -44.17 68.48 123.37
CA GLN A 245 -45.07 69.64 123.39
C GLN A 245 -46.35 69.39 124.19
N ALA A 246 -46.89 68.17 124.20
CA ALA A 246 -48.11 67.84 124.94
C ALA A 246 -47.94 67.93 126.47
N GLU A 247 -46.78 67.58 127.02
CA GLU A 247 -46.52 67.69 128.48
C GLU A 247 -46.39 69.15 128.94
N SER A 248 -45.91 70.06 128.09
CA SER A 248 -45.79 71.49 128.43
C SER A 248 -47.16 72.20 128.52
N PHE A 249 -48.16 71.75 127.75
CA PHE A 249 -49.52 72.33 127.78
C PHE A 249 -50.36 71.82 128.95
N ALA A 250 -50.09 70.62 129.49
CA ALA A 250 -50.76 70.11 130.68
C ALA A 250 -50.37 70.89 131.95
N VAL A 251 -49.08 71.19 132.13
CA VAL A 251 -48.57 71.94 133.29
C VAL A 251 -49.00 73.41 133.27
N ALA A 252 -49.12 74.02 132.07
CA ALA A 252 -49.61 75.39 131.92
C ALA A 252 -51.13 75.54 132.16
N ALA A 253 -51.92 74.50 131.82
CA ALA A 253 -53.36 74.50 132.08
C ALA A 253 -53.69 74.33 133.57
N GLU A 254 -52.89 73.57 134.31
CA GLU A 254 -53.06 73.38 135.75
C GLU A 254 -52.74 74.67 136.53
N ALA A 255 -51.69 75.40 136.14
CA ALA A 255 -51.35 76.69 136.75
C ALA A 255 -52.37 77.82 136.46
N ALA A 256 -52.99 77.83 135.28
CA ALA A 256 -54.02 78.81 134.93
C ALA A 256 -55.35 78.57 135.66
N ALA A 257 -55.70 77.31 135.95
CA ALA A 257 -56.90 76.97 136.68
C ALA A 257 -56.83 77.40 138.16
N THR A 258 -55.65 77.34 138.79
CA THR A 258 -55.46 77.77 140.18
C THR A 258 -55.58 79.29 140.34
N ILE A 259 -55.07 80.08 139.38
CA ILE A 259 -55.11 81.56 139.44
C ILE A 259 -56.53 82.11 139.24
N VAL A 260 -57.36 81.48 138.39
CA VAL A 260 -58.75 81.93 138.17
C VAL A 260 -59.69 81.56 139.32
N ALA A 261 -59.43 80.43 140.00
CA ALA A 261 -60.20 80.02 141.18
C ALA A 261 -60.01 80.99 142.37
N GLU A 262 -58.80 81.50 142.58
CA GLU A 262 -58.49 82.43 143.68
C GLU A 262 -59.01 83.86 143.45
N ALA A 263 -59.24 84.25 142.19
CA ALA A 263 -59.79 85.57 141.86
C ALA A 263 -61.34 85.62 141.86
N THR A 264 -62.05 84.49 141.84
CA THR A 264 -63.49 84.47 141.53
C THR A 264 -64.40 83.67 142.48
N GLY A 265 -63.87 82.92 143.44
CA GLY A 265 -64.70 82.31 144.51
C GLY A 265 -65.74 81.30 144.02
N LEU A 266 -65.49 80.62 142.90
CA LEU A 266 -66.38 79.64 142.26
C LEU A 266 -65.74 78.24 142.27
N ASP A 267 -66.53 77.22 142.63
CA ASP A 267 -66.07 75.83 142.84
C ASP A 267 -65.72 75.09 141.52
N LEU A 268 -64.62 74.32 141.58
CA LEU A 268 -63.90 73.61 140.51
C LEU A 268 -64.75 72.70 139.58
N PRO A 269 -65.83 72.03 140.03
CA PRO A 269 -66.58 71.09 139.19
C PRO A 269 -67.35 71.75 138.03
N THR A 270 -67.65 73.05 138.12
CA THR A 270 -68.49 73.76 137.14
C THR A 270 -67.69 74.30 135.95
N LEU A 271 -66.38 74.51 136.11
CA LEU A 271 -65.50 75.04 135.04
C LEU A 271 -65.07 73.96 134.02
N ILE A 272 -64.99 72.70 134.44
CA ILE A 272 -64.56 71.58 133.60
C ILE A 272 -65.65 71.19 132.58
N VAL A 273 -66.93 71.45 132.88
CA VAL A 273 -68.06 71.09 132.02
C VAL A 273 -68.21 72.03 130.81
N SER A 274 -67.78 73.28 130.90
CA SER A 274 -67.82 74.23 129.78
C SER A 274 -66.61 74.12 128.83
N ALA A 275 -65.45 73.66 129.31
CA ALA A 275 -64.26 73.44 128.48
C ALA A 275 -64.35 72.19 127.59
N ARG A 276 -65.16 71.19 127.97
CA ARG A 276 -65.29 69.93 127.21
C ARG A 276 -66.15 70.04 125.94
N ARG A 277 -66.88 71.15 125.73
CA ARG A 277 -67.75 71.34 124.56
C ARG A 277 -67.05 71.98 123.35
N GLY A 278 -65.82 72.49 123.51
CA GLY A 278 -65.09 73.20 122.46
C GLY A 278 -64.10 72.37 121.63
N SER A 279 -63.74 71.15 122.07
CA SER A 279 -62.68 70.35 121.43
C SER A 279 -63.17 69.40 120.32
N ASP A 280 -64.47 69.10 120.25
CA ASP A 280 -65.01 68.15 119.27
C ASP A 280 -65.16 68.73 117.84
N TYR A 281 -64.89 70.02 117.62
CA TYR A 281 -65.06 70.65 116.30
C TYR A 281 -63.78 70.85 115.48
N ARG A 282 -62.57 70.63 116.04
CA ARG A 282 -61.30 70.91 115.31
C ARG A 282 -60.54 69.69 114.79
N THR A 283 -60.74 68.49 115.33
CA THR A 283 -60.00 67.30 114.88
C THR A 283 -60.74 66.50 113.81
N LEU A 284 -61.97 66.91 113.47
CA LEU A 284 -62.78 66.37 112.37
C LEU A 284 -62.60 67.11 111.03
N GLY A 285 -61.61 68.00 110.88
CA GLY A 285 -61.13 68.44 109.56
C GLY A 285 -62.18 69.03 108.63
N ILE A 286 -63.08 69.87 109.15
CA ILE A 286 -63.95 70.74 108.35
C ILE A 286 -63.46 72.17 108.55
N GLU A 287 -62.67 72.69 107.61
CA GLU A 287 -62.61 74.11 107.32
C GLU A 287 -63.56 74.38 106.14
N LEU A 288 -64.57 75.21 106.38
CA LEU A 288 -65.38 75.82 105.33
C LEU A 288 -64.55 76.98 104.73
N PHE A 289 -63.88 76.69 103.63
CA PHE A 289 -64.26 77.25 102.33
C PHE A 289 -64.64 76.10 101.39
#